data_AF-A0A378BS71-F1
#
_entry.id   AF-A0A378BS71-F1
#
_cell.length_a   1.000
_cell.length_b   1.000
_cell.length_c   1.000
_cell.angle_alpha   90.00
_cell.angle_beta   90.00
_cell.angle_gamma   90.00
#
_symmetry.space_group_name_H-M   'P 1'
#
loop_
_entity.id
_entity.type
_entity.pdbx_description
1 polymer ?
#
loop_
_entity_poly.entity_id
_entity_poly.type
_entity_poly.pdbx_seq_one_letter_code
_entity_poly.pdbx_strand_id
1 'polypeptide(L)'
;MTAPQVREIMEAMVRQLWLEVKGVDLGEFPIMTFAEAERRYGSDKPDLRNPMELVDVADLLKSVEFAVFAGPANDPKGRVAAPARPGRGLSDPQAD
;
A
#
# COMPACT_ATOMS: atom_id res chain seq x y z
N MET A 1 18.48 -5.65 -23.57
CA MET A 1 17.51 -4.80 -22.86
C MET A 1 17.18 -5.47 -21.54
N THR A 2 17.39 -4.76 -20.43
CA THR A 2 17.02 -5.19 -19.07
C THR A 2 15.61 -4.70 -18.70
N ALA A 3 15.01 -5.25 -17.65
CA ALA A 3 13.68 -4.80 -17.20
C ALA A 3 13.61 -3.29 -16.89
N PRO A 4 14.62 -2.66 -16.23
CA PRO A 4 14.64 -1.19 -16.07
C PRO A 4 14.65 -0.42 -17.39
N GLN A 5 15.43 -0.85 -18.38
CA GLN A 5 15.49 -0.20 -19.69
C GLN A 5 14.15 -0.27 -20.44
N VAL A 6 13.45 -1.40 -20.34
CA VAL A 6 12.11 -1.53 -20.91
C VAL A 6 11.13 -0.57 -20.22
N ARG A 7 11.18 -0.47 -18.89
CA ARG A 7 10.30 0.45 -18.14
C ARG A 7 10.55 1.91 -18.50
N GLU A 8 11.81 2.31 -18.66
CA GLU A 8 12.17 3.67 -19.06
C GLU A 8 11.54 4.09 -20.40
N ILE A 9 11.61 3.21 -21.41
CA ILE A 9 10.99 3.45 -22.73
C ILE A 9 9.46 3.55 -22.60
N MET A 10 8.86 2.65 -21.83
CA MET A 10 7.39 2.61 -21.65
C MET A 10 6.89 3.82 -20.85
N GLU A 11 7.60 4.24 -19.81
CA GLU A 11 7.27 5.41 -19.02
C GLU A 11 7.35 6.69 -19.85
N ALA A 12 8.42 6.85 -20.65
CA ALA A 12 8.56 7.98 -21.56
C ALA A 12 7.38 8.07 -22.54
N MET A 13 6.96 6.94 -23.11
CA MET A 13 5.80 6.88 -24.00
C MET A 13 4.49 7.32 -23.30
N VAL A 14 4.24 6.84 -22.09
CA VAL A 14 3.02 7.19 -21.33
C VAL A 14 3.03 8.65 -20.90
N ARG A 15 4.17 9.17 -20.42
CA ARG A 15 4.31 10.58 -20.05
C ARG A 15 4.05 11.50 -21.24
N GLN A 16 4.62 11.18 -22.40
CA GLN A 16 4.42 11.96 -23.63
C GLN A 16 2.94 11.94 -24.07
N LEU A 17 2.29 10.77 -24.03
CA LEU A 17 0.88 10.65 -24.40
C LEU A 17 -0.03 11.51 -23.51
N TRP A 18 0.20 11.54 -22.20
CA TRP A 18 -0.59 12.38 -21.29
C TRP A 18 -0.34 13.87 -21.52
N LEU A 19 0.91 14.25 -21.80
CA LEU A 19 1.25 15.63 -22.10
C LEU A 19 0.58 16.11 -23.39
N GLU A 20 0.60 15.31 -24.45
CA GLU A 20 0.01 15.67 -25.75
C GLU A 20 -1.52 15.70 -25.72
N VAL A 21 -2.15 14.72 -25.09
CA VAL A 21 -3.62 14.57 -25.11
C VAL A 21 -4.31 15.41 -24.04
N LYS A 22 -3.69 15.58 -22.87
CA LYS A 22 -4.31 16.22 -21.70
C LYS A 22 -3.56 17.45 -21.21
N GLY A 23 -2.34 17.72 -21.70
CA GLY A 23 -1.52 18.83 -21.20
C GLY A 23 -1.03 18.64 -19.76
N VAL A 24 -0.97 17.40 -19.27
CA VAL A 24 -0.58 17.07 -17.89
C VAL A 24 0.78 16.38 -17.89
N ASP A 25 1.73 16.93 -17.13
CA ASP A 25 2.97 16.25 -16.79
C ASP A 25 2.74 15.34 -15.57
N LEU A 26 2.98 14.04 -15.77
CA LEU A 26 2.83 13.02 -14.72
C LEU A 26 4.04 12.94 -13.77
N GLY A 27 5.17 13.55 -14.12
CA GLY A 27 6.42 13.38 -13.37
C GLY A 27 7.01 11.98 -13.50
N GLU A 28 7.95 11.65 -12.62
CA GLU A 28 8.58 10.32 -12.57
C GLU A 28 7.65 9.29 -11.90
N PHE A 29 7.63 8.07 -12.43
CA PHE A 29 6.75 7.04 -11.87
C PHE A 29 7.38 6.43 -10.61
N PRO A 30 6.66 6.42 -9.47
CA PRO A 30 7.15 5.74 -8.28
C PRO A 30 7.21 4.23 -8.53
N ILE A 31 8.35 3.63 -8.15
CA ILE A 31 8.55 2.18 -8.26
C ILE A 31 8.34 1.55 -6.89
N MET A 32 7.38 0.63 -6.81
CA MET A 32 7.05 -0.12 -5.61
C MET A 32 7.25 -1.61 -5.86
N THR A 33 7.77 -2.33 -4.86
CA THR A 33 7.83 -3.79 -4.95
C THR A 33 6.44 -4.39 -4.71
N PHE A 34 6.20 -5.59 -5.24
CA PHE A 34 4.96 -6.33 -4.97
C PHE A 34 4.71 -6.48 -3.46
N ALA A 35 5.75 -6.87 -2.70
CA ALA A 35 5.66 -7.04 -1.25
C ALA A 35 5.29 -5.74 -0.51
N GLU A 36 5.80 -4.59 -0.97
CA GLU A 36 5.43 -3.31 -0.39
C GLU A 36 3.99 -2.92 -0.72
N ALA A 37 3.55 -3.13 -1.96
CA ALA A 37 2.19 -2.82 -2.40
C ALA A 37 1.15 -3.68 -1.67
N GLU A 38 1.41 -4.98 -1.52
CA GLU A 38 0.58 -5.90 -0.74
C GLU A 38 0.57 -5.52 0.74
N ARG A 39 1.72 -5.16 1.31
CA ARG A 39 1.81 -4.77 2.72
C ARG A 39 1.05 -3.48 2.98
N ARG A 40 1.24 -2.42 2.19
CA ARG A 40 0.69 -1.09 2.46
C ARG A 40 -0.73 -0.90 1.95
N TYR A 41 -1.14 -1.60 0.88
CA TYR A 41 -2.41 -1.34 0.22
C TYR A 41 -3.26 -2.60 0.00
N GLY A 42 -2.71 -3.79 0.26
CA GLY A 42 -3.42 -5.05 0.02
C GLY A 42 -3.76 -5.27 -1.46
N SER A 43 -3.00 -4.64 -2.37
CA SER A 43 -3.25 -4.67 -3.80
C SER A 43 -1.94 -4.61 -4.58
N ASP A 44 -1.88 -5.37 -5.67
CA ASP A 44 -0.81 -5.34 -6.67
C ASP A 44 -0.94 -4.15 -7.65
N LYS A 45 -2.04 -3.40 -7.57
CA LYS A 45 -2.34 -2.19 -8.35
C LYS A 45 -2.87 -1.07 -7.44
N PRO A 46 -2.06 -0.59 -6.48
CA PRO A 46 -2.52 0.36 -5.47
C PRO A 46 -2.97 1.68 -6.09
N ASP A 47 -4.11 2.20 -5.62
CA ASP A 47 -4.55 3.55 -5.97
C ASP A 47 -3.86 4.56 -5.04
N LEU A 48 -2.74 5.12 -5.50
CA LEU A 48 -1.92 6.07 -4.74
C LEU A 48 -2.59 7.43 -4.50
N ARG A 49 -3.78 7.66 -5.06
CA ARG A 49 -4.59 8.85 -4.76
C ARG A 49 -5.33 8.71 -3.44
N ASN A 50 -5.54 7.47 -2.98
CA ASN A 50 -6.11 7.19 -1.67
C ASN A 50 -5.00 7.24 -0.60
N PRO A 51 -5.05 8.19 0.35
CA PRO A 51 -4.04 8.32 1.40
C PRO A 51 -4.13 7.24 2.51
N MET A 52 -5.12 6.34 2.48
CA MET A 52 -5.24 5.27 3.46
C MET A 52 -4.24 4.15 3.18
N GLU A 53 -3.54 3.70 4.23
CA GLU A 53 -2.62 2.56 4.20
C GLU A 53 -3.00 1.52 5.25
N LEU A 54 -2.65 0.27 4.98
CA LEU A 54 -2.70 -0.84 5.93
C LEU A 54 -1.47 -0.83 6.83
N VAL A 55 -1.69 -0.90 8.14
CA VAL A 55 -0.66 -1.00 9.16
C VAL A 55 -0.78 -2.35 9.86
N ASP A 56 0.34 -3.06 9.97
CA ASP A 56 0.41 -4.33 10.68
C ASP A 56 0.34 -4.09 12.20
N VAL A 57 -0.58 -4.79 12.87
CA VAL A 57 -0.83 -4.65 14.32
C VAL A 57 -0.84 -6.01 15.03
N ALA A 58 -0.40 -7.07 14.33
CA ALA A 58 -0.41 -8.44 14.84
C ALA A 58 0.44 -8.61 16.11
N ASP A 59 1.55 -7.88 16.24
CA ASP A 59 2.43 -7.88 17.40
C ASP A 59 1.72 -7.44 18.70
N LEU A 60 0.80 -6.48 18.59
CA LEU A 60 -0.03 -6.00 19.70
C LEU A 60 -1.11 -7.01 20.13
N LEU A 61 -1.42 -7.97 19.27
CA LEU A 61 -2.61 -8.83 19.40
C LEU A 61 -2.27 -10.31 19.65
N LYS A 62 -1.01 -10.64 19.96
CA LYS A 62 -0.60 -12.04 20.19
C LYS A 62 -1.19 -12.67 21.45
N SER A 63 -1.41 -11.87 22.49
CA SER A 63 -1.77 -12.35 23.84
C SER A 63 -3.22 -12.09 24.22
N VAL A 64 -4.06 -11.62 23.29
CA VAL A 64 -5.47 -11.32 23.58
C VAL A 64 -6.29 -12.62 23.61
N GLU A 65 -7.29 -12.70 24.48
CA GLU A 65 -8.15 -13.89 24.60
C GLU A 65 -9.10 -14.08 23.40
N PHE A 66 -9.28 -13.03 22.60
CA PHE A 66 -10.12 -13.04 21.41
C PHE A 66 -9.42 -13.80 20.27
N ALA A 67 -9.82 -15.06 20.10
CA ALA A 67 -9.20 -16.02 19.16
C ALA A 67 -9.15 -15.53 17.70
N VAL A 68 -10.07 -14.67 17.27
CA VAL A 68 -10.09 -14.11 15.90
C VAL A 68 -8.84 -13.26 15.61
N PHE A 69 -8.30 -12.57 16.62
CA PHE A 69 -7.03 -11.83 16.47
C PHE A 69 -5.83 -12.67 16.88
N ALA A 70 -5.92 -13.40 17.99
CA ALA A 70 -4.79 -14.19 18.50
C ALA A 70 -4.38 -15.34 17.56
N GLY A 71 -5.31 -15.97 16.85
CA GLY A 71 -5.00 -17.02 15.88
C GLY A 71 -4.08 -16.51 14.76
N PRO A 72 -4.55 -15.56 13.91
CA PRO A 72 -3.74 -15.00 12.83
C PRO A 72 -2.50 -14.24 13.30
N ALA A 73 -2.50 -13.67 14.51
CA ALA A 73 -1.34 -12.99 15.07
C ALA A 73 -0.18 -13.93 15.45
N ASN A 74 -0.48 -15.19 15.75
CA ASN A 74 0.50 -16.21 16.14
C ASN A 74 0.85 -17.19 14.99
N ASP A 75 0.09 -17.20 13.89
CA ASP A 75 0.40 -17.99 12.70
C ASP A 75 1.42 -17.25 11.81
N PRO A 76 2.58 -17.85 11.46
CA PRO A 76 3.54 -17.24 10.54
C PRO A 76 2.99 -17.00 9.12
N LYS A 77 1.89 -17.63 8.72
CA LYS A 77 1.17 -17.38 7.46
C LYS A 77 -0.01 -16.43 7.62
N GLY A 78 -0.33 -16.04 8.86
CA GLY A 78 -1.42 -15.14 9.20
C GLY A 78 -0.98 -13.67 9.18
N ARG A 79 -1.96 -12.77 9.15
CA ARG A 79 -1.73 -11.32 9.21
C ARG A 79 -2.92 -10.65 9.87
N VAL A 80 -2.66 -9.66 10.73
CA VAL A 80 -3.66 -8.74 11.26
C VAL A 80 -3.22 -7.33 10.92
N ALA A 81 -3.95 -6.68 10.00
CA ALA A 81 -3.67 -5.33 9.54
C ALA A 81 -4.90 -4.45 9.70
N ALA A 82 -4.69 -3.19 10.05
CA ALA A 82 -5.74 -2.19 10.22
C ALA A 82 -5.55 -1.04 9.22
N PRO A 83 -6.61 -0.52 8.59
CA PRO A 83 -6.53 0.68 7.77
C PRO A 83 -6.33 1.92 8.65
N ALA A 84 -5.25 2.65 8.42
CA ALA A 84 -5.01 3.93 9.07
C ALA A 84 -5.80 5.04 8.38
N ARG A 85 -6.67 5.74 9.13
CA ARG A 85 -7.38 6.90 8.62
C ARG A 85 -6.45 8.13 8.64
N PRO A 86 -6.28 8.84 7.51
CA PRO A 86 -5.50 10.07 7.47
C PRO A 86 -6.02 11.10 8.49
N GLY A 87 -5.13 11.66 9.32
CA GLY A 87 -5.47 12.69 10.31
C GLY A 87 -6.07 12.18 11.62
N ARG A 88 -6.14 10.85 11.83
CA ARG A 88 -6.52 10.23 13.11
C ARG A 88 -5.45 9.22 13.50
N GLY A 89 -4.92 9.31 14.72
CA GLY A 89 -3.99 8.31 15.23
C GLY A 89 -4.72 7.01 15.53
N LEU A 90 -4.01 5.87 15.46
CA LEU A 90 -4.53 4.59 15.95
C LEU A 90 -4.82 4.62 17.47
N SER A 91 -4.36 5.66 18.17
CA SER A 91 -4.58 5.92 19.60
C SER A 91 -5.69 6.94 19.89
N ASP A 92 -6.45 7.40 18.89
CA ASP A 92 -7.51 8.38 19.14
C ASP A 92 -8.68 7.73 19.91
N PRO A 93 -9.00 8.17 21.14
CA PRO A 93 -9.97 7.52 22.04
C PRO A 93 -11.44 7.73 21.65
N GLN A 94 -11.73 8.17 20.42
CA GLN A 94 -13.08 8.41 19.89
C GLN A 94 -13.31 7.62 18.58
N ALA A 95 -12.78 6.40 18.50
CA ALA A 95 -13.02 5.48 17.38
C ALA A 95 -14.31 4.64 17.54
N ASP A 96 -15.15 4.98 18.53
CA ASP A 96 -16.46 4.38 18.81
C ASP A 96 -17.55 4.84 17.82
#